data_AF-A0A2E0C3V6-F1
#
_entry.id   AF-A0A2E0C3V6-F1
#
_cell.length_a   1.000
_cell.length_b   1.000
_cell.length_c   1.000
_cell.angle_alpha   90.00
_cell.angle_beta   90.00
_cell.angle_gamma   90.00
#
_symmetry.space_group_name_H-M   'P 1'
#
loop_
_entity.id
_entity.type
_entity.pdbx_description
1 polymer ?
#
loop_
_entity_poly.entity_id
_entity_poly.type
_entity_poly.pdbx_seq_one_letter_code
_entity_poly.pdbx_strand_id
1 'polypeptide(L)'
;MNYQNFNKEFSGISFQKKYLYSIFGLYLFSIGTTILGYSIYLLLESLGLISKSVITWNAQGLFWFLILFCLSLFILFVPVEFLNIFKIYNSTFKDLIVNIILVIFTSLISLVFFQFFLNPSNLILNDLVDIGKAVSFSGFIAIPLILFLQHNFKRTVGFSDNFSYSLTYFLWVLSSQLFL
;
A
#
# COMPACT_ATOMS: atom_id res chain seq x y z
N MET A 1 22.47 -39.85 0.69
CA MET A 1 21.18 -39.51 1.33
C MET A 1 21.19 -38.08 1.89
N ASN A 2 21.24 -37.05 1.02
CA ASN A 2 21.16 -35.63 1.44
C ASN A 2 20.21 -34.78 0.57
N TYR A 3 19.55 -35.38 -0.42
CA TYR A 3 18.65 -34.68 -1.35
C TYR A 3 17.29 -34.29 -0.74
N GLN A 4 16.91 -34.87 0.41
CA GLN A 4 15.65 -34.53 1.08
C GLN A 4 15.73 -33.19 1.85
N ASN A 5 16.93 -32.71 2.19
CA ASN A 5 17.09 -31.45 2.93
C ASN A 5 17.01 -30.23 2.01
N PHE A 6 17.55 -30.29 0.79
CA PHE A 6 17.43 -29.20 -0.20
C PHE A 6 15.98 -28.90 -0.60
N ASN A 7 15.13 -29.92 -0.74
CA ASN A 7 13.71 -29.72 -1.06
C ASN A 7 12.90 -29.06 0.09
N LYS A 8 13.36 -29.18 1.33
CA LYS A 8 12.75 -28.47 2.48
C LYS A 8 13.10 -26.98 2.49
N GLU A 9 14.31 -26.62 2.08
CA GLU A 9 14.72 -25.22 1.97
C GLU A 9 14.02 -24.51 0.80
N PHE A 10 13.91 -25.17 -0.36
CA PHE A 10 13.15 -24.63 -1.50
C PHE A 10 11.64 -24.48 -1.23
N SER A 11 11.04 -25.36 -0.42
CA SER A 11 9.64 -25.20 0.01
C SER A 11 9.47 -24.11 1.07
N GLY A 12 10.48 -23.81 1.90
CA GLY A 12 10.50 -22.64 2.77
C GLY A 12 10.54 -21.31 2.00
N ILE A 13 11.28 -21.25 0.88
CA ILE A 13 11.35 -20.06 0.01
C ILE A 13 10.01 -19.77 -0.67
N SER A 14 9.27 -20.80 -1.11
CA SER A 14 7.93 -20.61 -1.69
C SER A 14 6.89 -20.15 -0.66
N PHE A 15 7.05 -20.55 0.61
CA PHE A 15 6.23 -20.08 1.72
C PHE A 15 6.45 -18.58 1.98
N GLN A 16 7.71 -18.12 2.03
CA GLN A 16 8.05 -16.70 2.22
C GLN A 16 7.54 -15.80 1.08
N LYS A 17 7.56 -16.29 -0.16
CA LYS A 17 7.04 -15.53 -1.33
C LYS A 17 5.57 -15.15 -1.19
N LYS A 18 4.75 -16.01 -0.55
CA LYS A 18 3.31 -15.72 -0.35
C LYS A 18 3.07 -14.50 0.53
N TYR A 19 3.82 -14.38 1.63
CA TYR A 19 3.72 -13.23 2.54
C TYR A 19 4.20 -11.95 1.87
N LEU A 20 5.31 -12.05 1.13
CA LEU A 20 5.86 -10.92 0.39
C LEU A 20 4.85 -10.40 -0.65
N TYR A 21 4.29 -11.28 -1.49
CA TYR A 21 3.31 -10.87 -2.49
C TYR A 21 2.02 -10.33 -1.89
N SER A 22 1.55 -10.89 -0.78
CA SER A 22 0.37 -10.39 -0.07
C SER A 22 0.58 -8.96 0.44
N ILE A 23 1.68 -8.72 1.17
CA ILE A 23 2.00 -7.41 1.74
C ILE A 23 2.34 -6.38 0.68
N PHE A 24 3.14 -6.77 -0.31
CA PHE A 24 3.49 -5.89 -1.41
C PHE A 24 2.25 -5.51 -2.23
N GLY A 25 1.33 -6.46 -2.42
CA GLY A 25 0.02 -6.18 -3.03
C GLY A 25 -0.81 -5.19 -2.21
N LEU A 26 -0.87 -5.34 -0.88
CA LEU A 26 -1.55 -4.38 0.00
C LEU A 26 -0.95 -2.98 -0.11
N TYR A 27 0.38 -2.89 -0.12
CA TYR A 27 1.09 -1.63 -0.28
C TYR A 27 0.73 -0.96 -1.61
N LEU A 28 0.83 -1.70 -2.72
CA LEU A 28 0.49 -1.18 -4.06
C LEU A 28 -0.98 -0.77 -4.17
N PHE A 29 -1.91 -1.51 -3.57
CA PHE A 29 -3.30 -1.10 -3.52
C PHE A 29 -3.48 0.20 -2.71
N SER A 30 -2.83 0.32 -1.56
CA SER A 30 -2.95 1.51 -0.71
C SER A 30 -2.40 2.76 -1.40
N ILE A 31 -1.25 2.66 -2.08
CA ILE A 31 -0.67 3.80 -2.78
C ILE A 31 -1.43 4.11 -4.07
N GLY A 32 -1.86 3.10 -4.81
CA GLY A 32 -2.65 3.28 -6.03
C GLY A 32 -3.96 4.00 -5.74
N THR A 33 -4.66 3.62 -4.68
CA THR A 33 -5.96 4.22 -4.34
C THR A 33 -5.87 5.61 -3.73
N THR A 34 -4.83 5.91 -2.95
CA THR A 34 -4.59 7.28 -2.48
C THR A 34 -4.23 8.22 -3.63
N ILE A 35 -3.40 7.77 -4.59
CA ILE A 35 -3.13 8.53 -5.82
C ILE A 35 -4.40 8.69 -6.67
N LEU A 36 -5.26 7.66 -6.76
CA LEU A 36 -6.56 7.77 -7.42
C LEU A 36 -7.42 8.86 -6.79
N GLY A 37 -7.52 8.85 -5.45
CA GLY A 37 -8.26 9.86 -4.69
C GLY A 37 -7.75 11.28 -4.97
N TYR A 38 -6.43 11.45 -4.99
CA TYR A 38 -5.82 12.73 -5.33
C TYR A 38 -6.08 13.16 -6.78
N SER A 39 -6.09 12.23 -7.74
CA SER A 39 -6.46 12.55 -9.12
C SER A 39 -7.89 13.10 -9.20
N ILE A 40 -8.85 12.50 -8.48
CA ILE A 40 -10.23 12.97 -8.44
C ILE A 40 -10.31 14.34 -7.77
N TYR A 41 -9.53 14.59 -6.72
CA TYR A 41 -9.43 15.91 -6.09
C TYR A 41 -9.01 16.99 -7.11
N LEU A 42 -7.98 16.74 -7.92
CA LEU A 42 -7.55 17.68 -8.97
C LEU A 42 -8.61 17.91 -10.05
N LEU A 43 -9.42 16.89 -10.37
CA LEU A 43 -10.55 17.04 -11.28
C LEU A 43 -11.61 17.97 -10.69
N LEU A 44 -11.98 17.78 -9.42
CA LEU A 44 -12.96 18.63 -8.75
C LEU A 44 -12.49 20.08 -8.64
N GLU A 45 -11.21 20.29 -8.35
CA GLU A 45 -10.58 21.61 -8.31
C GLU A 45 -10.56 22.27 -9.69
N SER A 46 -10.28 21.51 -10.76
CA SER A 46 -10.26 22.03 -12.13
C SER A 46 -11.65 22.38 -12.68
N LEU A 47 -12.67 21.63 -12.30
CA LEU A 47 -14.07 21.95 -12.63
C LEU A 47 -14.61 23.16 -11.84
N GLY A 48 -13.87 23.64 -10.83
CA GLY A 48 -14.29 24.75 -9.98
C GLY A 48 -15.35 24.36 -8.95
N LEU A 49 -15.49 23.07 -8.64
CA LEU A 49 -16.37 22.57 -7.58
C LEU A 49 -15.76 22.80 -6.19
N ILE A 50 -14.43 22.97 -6.11
CA ILE A 50 -13.65 23.23 -4.89
C ILE A 50 -12.78 24.47 -5.14
N SER A 51 -12.41 25.18 -4.07
CA SER A 51 -11.47 26.30 -4.14
C SER A 51 -10.09 25.86 -4.61
N LYS A 52 -9.46 26.64 -5.49
CA LYS A 52 -8.10 26.39 -5.97
C LYS A 52 -7.09 26.58 -4.84
N SER A 53 -6.32 25.55 -4.55
CA SER A 53 -5.21 25.55 -3.59
C SER A 53 -3.92 24.99 -4.20
N VAL A 54 -4.04 24.06 -5.15
CA VAL A 54 -2.91 23.36 -5.77
C VAL A 54 -2.73 23.79 -7.22
N ILE A 55 -3.82 23.98 -7.97
CA ILE A 55 -3.76 24.32 -9.40
C ILE A 55 -3.73 25.83 -9.62
N THR A 56 -2.88 26.29 -10.54
CA THR A 56 -2.86 27.68 -10.99
C THR A 56 -3.82 27.91 -12.17
N TRP A 57 -3.97 26.91 -13.04
CA TRP A 57 -4.83 26.95 -14.22
C TRP A 57 -5.63 25.66 -14.40
N ASN A 58 -6.88 25.76 -14.88
CA ASN A 58 -7.79 24.61 -14.99
C ASN A 58 -7.25 23.53 -15.94
N ALA A 59 -6.67 23.92 -17.08
CA ALA A 59 -6.13 22.95 -18.03
C ALA A 59 -4.92 22.18 -17.46
N GLN A 60 -4.09 22.82 -16.63
CA GLN A 60 -3.03 22.14 -15.88
C GLN A 60 -3.63 21.08 -14.96
N GLY A 61 -4.69 21.41 -14.21
CA GLY A 61 -5.39 20.46 -13.35
C GLY A 61 -5.95 19.25 -14.11
N LEU A 62 -6.60 19.47 -15.25
CA LEU A 62 -7.13 18.36 -16.09
C LEU A 62 -6.03 17.48 -16.66
N PHE A 63 -4.91 18.07 -17.08
CA PHE A 63 -3.78 17.33 -17.62
C PHE A 63 -3.17 16.41 -16.55
N TRP A 64 -2.91 16.95 -15.35
CA TRP A 64 -2.37 16.16 -14.24
C TRP A 64 -3.36 15.13 -13.70
N PHE A 65 -4.65 15.46 -13.65
CA PHE A 65 -5.70 14.48 -13.35
C PHE A 65 -5.57 13.25 -14.26
N LEU A 66 -5.52 13.44 -15.59
CA LEU A 66 -5.50 12.34 -16.53
C LEU A 66 -4.24 11.46 -16.37
N ILE A 67 -3.08 12.09 -16.18
CA ILE A 67 -1.81 11.37 -15.96
C ILE A 67 -1.89 10.53 -14.68
N LEU A 68 -2.29 11.15 -13.57
CA LEU A 68 -2.34 10.48 -12.27
C LEU A 68 -3.42 9.40 -12.21
N PHE A 69 -4.54 9.62 -12.88
CA PHE A 69 -5.62 8.65 -13.00
C PHE A 69 -5.14 7.39 -13.75
N CYS A 70 -4.52 7.56 -14.92
CA CYS A 70 -3.96 6.45 -15.67
C CYS A 70 -2.83 5.73 -14.92
N LEU A 71 -1.94 6.49 -14.26
CA LEU A 71 -0.85 5.93 -13.45
C LEU A 71 -1.40 5.12 -12.28
N SER A 72 -2.41 5.64 -11.58
CA SER A 72 -3.06 4.94 -10.47
C SER A 72 -3.70 3.64 -10.94
N LEU A 73 -4.45 3.65 -12.05
CA LEU A 73 -5.04 2.43 -12.61
C LEU A 73 -3.97 1.40 -12.97
N PHE A 74 -2.84 1.84 -13.53
CA PHE A 74 -1.72 0.95 -13.82
C PHE A 74 -1.13 0.33 -12.55
N ILE A 75 -0.91 1.11 -11.50
CA ILE A 75 -0.41 0.62 -10.20
C ILE A 75 -1.39 -0.39 -9.60
N LEU A 76 -2.69 -0.10 -9.63
CA LEU A 76 -3.74 -0.98 -9.10
C LEU A 76 -3.88 -2.29 -9.89
N PHE A 77 -3.54 -2.26 -11.18
CA PHE A 77 -3.56 -3.46 -12.02
C PHE A 77 -2.45 -4.45 -11.64
N VAL A 78 -1.29 -3.97 -11.15
CA VAL A 78 -0.13 -4.84 -10.88
C VAL A 78 -0.43 -5.95 -9.85
N PRO A 79 -1.02 -5.67 -8.68
CA PRO A 79 -1.40 -6.72 -7.74
C PRO A 79 -2.46 -7.69 -8.28
N VAL A 80 -3.36 -7.18 -9.13
CA VAL A 80 -4.46 -7.98 -9.70
C VAL A 80 -3.92 -9.03 -10.66
N GLU A 81 -3.07 -8.62 -11.59
CA GLU A 81 -2.58 -9.50 -12.66
C GLU A 81 -1.38 -10.36 -12.23
N PHE A 82 -0.40 -9.76 -11.54
CA PHE A 82 0.89 -10.42 -11.33
C PHE A 82 1.05 -11.08 -9.96
N LEU A 83 0.39 -10.57 -8.91
CA LEU A 83 0.55 -11.10 -7.54
C LEU A 83 -0.55 -12.12 -7.18
N ASN A 84 -1.81 -11.81 -7.52
CA ASN A 84 -2.97 -12.71 -7.40
C ASN A 84 -3.12 -13.42 -6.03
N ILE A 85 -2.72 -12.75 -4.93
CA ILE A 85 -2.84 -13.25 -3.56
C ILE A 85 -3.51 -12.18 -2.70
N PHE A 86 -4.81 -12.36 -2.44
CA PHE A 86 -5.64 -11.45 -1.64
C PHE A 86 -5.98 -12.04 -0.27
N LYS A 87 -4.97 -12.60 0.40
CA LYS A 87 -5.12 -13.27 1.70
C LYS A 87 -3.95 -12.94 2.61
N ILE A 88 -4.22 -12.62 3.88
CA ILE A 88 -3.19 -12.49 4.90
C ILE A 88 -3.16 -13.77 5.72
N TYR A 89 -2.05 -14.49 5.65
CA TYR A 89 -1.80 -15.65 6.50
C TYR A 89 -1.24 -15.16 7.84
N ASN A 90 -2.07 -15.17 8.88
CA ASN A 90 -1.68 -14.70 10.23
C ASN A 90 -2.22 -15.64 11.31
N SER A 91 -2.07 -16.95 11.11
CA SER A 91 -2.57 -17.98 12.04
C SER A 91 -1.59 -18.27 13.17
N THR A 92 -0.28 -18.27 12.90
CA THR A 92 0.74 -18.48 13.93
C THR A 92 1.47 -17.18 14.29
N PHE A 93 2.04 -17.14 15.48
CA PHE A 93 2.86 -15.99 15.92
C PHE A 93 4.09 -15.78 15.02
N LYS A 94 4.64 -16.85 14.45
CA LYS A 94 5.71 -16.77 13.47
C LYS A 94 5.27 -16.02 12.21
N ASP A 95 4.06 -16.31 11.71
CA ASP A 95 3.49 -15.63 10.54
C ASP A 95 3.27 -14.13 10.81
N LEU A 96 2.80 -13.79 12.01
CA LEU A 96 2.63 -12.41 12.46
C LEU A 96 3.96 -11.65 12.37
N ILE A 97 5.03 -12.19 12.96
CA ILE A 97 6.35 -11.55 12.96
C ILE A 97 6.86 -11.36 11.53
N VAL A 98 6.76 -12.40 10.68
CA VAL A 98 7.20 -12.32 9.28
C VAL A 98 6.43 -11.23 8.54
N ASN A 99 5.12 -11.14 8.73
CA ASN A 99 4.31 -10.10 8.09
C ASN A 99 4.70 -8.69 8.57
N ILE A 100 4.89 -8.51 9.88
CA ILE A 100 5.29 -7.21 10.45
C ILE A 100 6.64 -6.78 9.90
N ILE A 101 7.64 -7.66 9.87
CA ILE A 101 8.97 -7.36 9.35
C ILE A 101 8.89 -6.96 7.87
N LEU A 102 8.12 -7.71 7.06
CA LEU A 102 7.95 -7.41 5.65
C LEU A 102 7.23 -6.07 5.42
N VAL A 103 6.18 -5.76 6.17
CA VAL A 103 5.48 -4.47 6.11
C VAL A 103 6.43 -3.33 6.46
N ILE A 104 7.19 -3.44 7.55
CA ILE A 104 8.15 -2.42 7.97
C ILE A 104 9.21 -2.22 6.90
N PHE A 105 9.78 -3.31 6.39
CA PHE A 105 10.84 -3.24 5.39
C PHE A 105 10.37 -2.62 4.06
N THR A 106 9.22 -3.07 3.55
CA THR A 106 8.62 -2.51 2.33
C THR A 106 8.29 -1.02 2.49
N SER A 107 7.74 -0.65 3.65
CA SER A 107 7.39 0.74 3.95
C SER A 107 8.61 1.64 4.08
N LEU A 108 9.68 1.19 4.75
CA LEU A 108 10.92 1.96 4.89
C LEU A 108 11.63 2.16 3.55
N ILE A 109 11.73 1.12 2.73
CA ILE A 109 12.31 1.24 1.38
C ILE A 109 11.54 2.28 0.57
N SER A 110 10.20 2.20 0.61
CA SER A 110 9.38 3.13 -0.14
C SER A 110 9.47 4.56 0.40
N LEU A 111 9.58 4.74 1.72
CA LEU A 111 9.78 6.06 2.32
C LEU A 111 11.08 6.71 1.81
N VAL A 112 12.19 5.96 1.80
CA VAL A 112 13.47 6.43 1.26
C VAL A 112 13.33 6.75 -0.24
N PHE A 113 12.59 5.92 -0.99
CA PHE A 113 12.31 6.18 -2.40
C PHE A 113 11.60 7.52 -2.61
N PHE A 114 10.47 7.76 -1.93
CA PHE A 114 9.72 9.02 -2.05
C PHE A 114 10.49 10.24 -1.54
N GLN A 115 11.35 10.07 -0.53
CA GLN A 115 12.07 11.19 0.08
C GLN A 115 13.30 11.64 -0.73
N PHE A 116 14.03 10.72 -1.35
CA PHE A 116 15.30 11.03 -2.00
C PHE A 116 15.26 11.04 -3.52
N PHE A 117 14.39 10.24 -4.15
CA PHE A 117 14.38 10.13 -5.61
C PHE A 117 13.46 11.14 -6.30
N LEU A 118 12.52 11.75 -5.57
CA LEU A 118 11.57 12.71 -6.12
C LEU A 118 11.86 14.11 -5.57
N ASN A 119 12.45 14.97 -6.39
CA ASN A 119 12.59 16.41 -6.10
C ASN A 119 11.37 17.16 -6.65
N PRO A 120 10.45 17.67 -5.80
CA PRO A 120 9.23 18.29 -6.28
C PRO A 120 9.53 19.66 -6.91
N SER A 121 9.12 19.84 -8.17
CA SER A 121 9.22 21.11 -8.88
C SER A 121 7.94 21.94 -8.85
N ASN A 122 6.79 21.28 -8.64
CA ASN A 122 5.46 21.86 -8.61
C ASN A 122 4.68 21.35 -7.39
N LEU A 123 3.67 22.10 -6.94
CA LEU A 123 2.81 21.73 -5.80
C LEU A 123 2.17 20.34 -5.96
N ILE A 124 1.74 19.99 -7.17
CA ILE A 124 1.15 18.67 -7.48
C ILE A 124 2.13 17.53 -7.20
N LEU A 125 3.40 17.71 -7.55
CA LEU A 125 4.45 16.71 -7.29
C LEU A 125 4.83 16.69 -5.81
N ASN A 126 4.73 17.82 -5.12
CA ASN A 126 4.95 17.88 -3.68
C ASN A 126 3.88 17.06 -2.94
N ASP A 127 2.60 17.27 -3.26
CA ASP A 127 1.49 16.52 -2.68
C ASP A 127 1.63 15.01 -2.97
N LEU A 128 2.07 14.63 -4.17
CA LEU A 128 2.31 13.22 -4.51
C LEU A 128 3.43 12.60 -3.65
N VAL A 129 4.51 13.34 -3.42
CA VAL A 129 5.61 12.92 -2.54
C VAL A 129 5.10 12.77 -1.10
N ASP A 130 4.28 13.71 -0.63
CA ASP A 130 3.73 13.68 0.73
C ASP A 130 2.71 12.55 0.91
N ILE A 131 1.88 12.23 -0.10
CA ILE A 131 1.05 11.02 -0.15
C ILE A 131 1.91 9.76 -0.04
N GLY A 132 2.98 9.66 -0.83
CA GLY A 132 3.89 8.52 -0.80
C GLY A 132 4.54 8.31 0.57
N LYS A 133 4.95 9.40 1.22
CA LYS A 133 5.46 9.38 2.61
C LYS A 133 4.38 8.96 3.59
N ALA A 134 3.18 9.53 3.52
CA ALA A 134 2.08 9.24 4.43
C ALA A 134 1.63 7.77 4.39
N VAL A 135 1.50 7.20 3.18
CA VAL A 135 1.20 5.77 2.99
C VAL A 135 2.31 4.90 3.58
N SER A 136 3.57 5.30 3.40
CA SER A 136 4.74 4.58 3.93
C SER A 136 4.84 4.69 5.46
N PHE A 137 4.56 5.85 6.06
CA PHE A 137 4.52 6.01 7.52
C PHE A 137 3.37 5.23 8.16
N SER A 138 2.19 5.28 7.55
CA SER A 138 1.06 4.44 7.92
C SER A 138 1.42 2.95 7.88
N GLY A 139 2.11 2.53 6.82
CA GLY A 139 2.63 1.17 6.69
C GLY A 139 3.62 0.82 7.78
N PHE A 140 4.53 1.73 8.12
CA PHE A 140 5.54 1.52 9.15
C PHE A 140 4.96 1.41 10.57
N ILE A 141 3.94 2.21 10.91
CA ILE A 141 3.43 2.34 12.29
C ILE A 141 2.08 1.65 12.46
N ALA A 142 1.07 2.04 11.68
CA ALA A 142 -0.32 1.63 11.92
C ALA A 142 -0.55 0.17 11.54
N ILE A 143 -0.01 -0.29 10.41
CA ILE A 143 -0.26 -1.66 9.92
C ILE A 143 0.30 -2.75 10.84
N PRO A 144 1.52 -2.65 11.40
CA PRO A 144 1.98 -3.62 12.40
C PRO A 144 1.05 -3.74 13.60
N LEU A 145 0.52 -2.62 14.11
CA LEU A 145 -0.44 -2.62 15.20
C LEU A 145 -1.76 -3.28 14.79
N ILE A 146 -2.26 -2.97 13.59
CA ILE A 146 -3.47 -3.59 13.03
C ILE A 146 -3.30 -5.09 12.86
N LEU A 147 -2.16 -5.55 12.32
CA LEU A 147 -1.86 -6.97 12.16
C LEU A 147 -1.78 -7.70 13.51
N PHE A 148 -1.23 -7.04 14.53
CA PHE A 148 -1.19 -7.57 15.89
C PHE A 148 -2.60 -7.69 16.49
N LEU A 149 -3.42 -6.64 16.38
CA LEU A 149 -4.81 -6.67 16.84
C LEU A 149 -5.61 -7.77 16.11
N GLN A 150 -5.48 -7.82 14.79
CA GLN A 150 -6.14 -8.80 13.94
C GLN A 150 -5.75 -10.24 14.30
N HIS A 151 -4.48 -10.51 14.61
CA HIS A 151 -4.04 -11.82 15.08
C HIS A 151 -4.77 -12.24 16.37
N ASN A 152 -4.91 -11.32 17.32
CA ASN A 152 -5.62 -11.58 18.57
C ASN A 152 -7.13 -11.78 18.34
N PHE A 153 -7.77 -10.92 17.53
CA PHE A 153 -9.18 -11.03 17.19
C PHE A 153 -9.52 -12.29 16.40
N LYS A 154 -8.61 -12.75 15.52
CA LYS A 154 -8.82 -13.98 14.77
C LYS A 154 -8.86 -15.20 15.67
N ARG A 155 -8.08 -15.22 16.76
CA ARG A 155 -8.11 -16.31 17.76
C ARG A 155 -9.43 -16.36 18.54
N THR A 156 -10.17 -15.26 18.64
CA THR A 156 -11.42 -15.19 19.40
C THR A 156 -12.67 -15.36 18.52
N VAL A 157 -12.69 -14.78 17.31
CA VAL A 157 -13.89 -14.73 16.44
C VAL A 157 -13.75 -15.58 15.17
N GLY A 158 -12.53 -15.99 14.77
CA GLY A 158 -12.34 -16.92 13.64
C GLY A 158 -12.62 -16.32 12.25
N PHE A 159 -12.23 -15.07 11.99
CA PHE A 159 -12.42 -14.43 10.67
C PHE A 159 -11.69 -15.13 9.51
N SER A 160 -12.24 -14.98 8.31
CA SER A 160 -11.61 -15.46 7.07
C SER A 160 -10.37 -14.64 6.69
N ASP A 161 -9.41 -15.27 5.99
CA ASP A 161 -8.17 -14.62 5.55
C ASP A 161 -8.41 -13.54 4.48
N ASN A 162 -9.48 -13.67 3.68
CA ASN A 162 -9.85 -12.70 2.65
C ASN A 162 -10.41 -11.43 3.30
N PHE A 163 -11.35 -11.57 4.25
CA PHE A 163 -11.89 -10.43 4.98
C PHE A 163 -10.77 -9.71 5.75
N SER A 164 -9.86 -10.49 6.32
CA SER A 164 -8.68 -9.98 6.99
C SER A 164 -7.82 -9.11 6.07
N TYR A 165 -7.60 -9.54 4.83
CA TYR A 165 -6.88 -8.77 3.82
C TYR A 165 -7.58 -7.46 3.47
N SER A 166 -8.88 -7.51 3.16
CA SER A 166 -9.66 -6.32 2.81
C SER A 166 -9.74 -5.30 3.95
N LEU A 167 -9.86 -5.77 5.20
CA LEU A 167 -9.88 -4.90 6.38
C LEU A 167 -8.54 -4.20 6.58
N THR A 168 -7.43 -4.92 6.47
CA THR A 168 -6.09 -4.33 6.61
C THR A 168 -5.82 -3.32 5.50
N TYR A 169 -6.23 -3.62 4.27
CA TYR A 169 -6.17 -2.67 3.16
C TYR A 169 -6.97 -1.39 3.43
N PHE A 170 -8.23 -1.53 3.83
CA PHE A 170 -9.09 -0.39 4.15
C PHE A 170 -8.51 0.46 5.27
N LEU A 171 -8.04 -0.17 6.35
CA LEU A 171 -7.41 0.53 7.46
C LEU A 171 -6.11 1.21 7.03
N TRP A 172 -5.33 0.64 6.11
CA TRP A 172 -4.13 1.28 5.57
C TRP A 172 -4.44 2.62 4.89
N VAL A 173 -5.45 2.62 4.01
CA VAL A 173 -5.87 3.82 3.28
C VAL A 173 -6.44 4.88 4.23
N LEU A 174 -7.15 4.46 5.28
CA LEU A 174 -7.64 5.38 6.30
C LEU A 174 -6.51 5.95 7.16
N SER A 175 -5.60 5.11 7.65
CA SER A 175 -4.51 5.57 8.50
C SER A 175 -3.53 6.45 7.73
N SER A 176 -3.37 6.29 6.41
CA SER A 176 -2.56 7.22 5.62
C SER A 176 -3.13 8.63 5.60
N GLN A 177 -4.45 8.82 5.77
CA GLN A 177 -5.05 10.16 5.87
C GLN A 177 -4.67 10.88 7.17
N LEU A 178 -4.25 10.17 8.22
CA LEU A 178 -3.79 10.78 9.47
C LEU A 178 -2.36 11.34 9.36
N PHE A 179 -1.61 10.90 8.34
CA PHE A 179 -0.22 11.30 8.11
C PHE A 179 -0.06 12.25 6.91
N LEU A 180 -1.17 12.58 6.24
CA LEU A 180 -1.28 13.64 5.23
C LEU A 180 -1.60 14.98 5.93
#